data_AF-A0A943QBY4-F1
#
_entry.id   AF-A0A943QBY4-F1
#
_cell.length_a   1.000
_cell.length_b   1.000
_cell.length_c   1.000
_cell.angle_alpha   90.00
_cell.angle_beta   90.00
_cell.angle_gamma   90.00
#
_symmetry.space_group_name_H-M   'P 1'
#
loop_
_entity.id
_entity.type
_entity.pdbx_description
1 polymer ?
#
loop_
_entity_poly.entity_id
_entity_poly.type
_entity_poly.pdbx_seq_one_letter_code
_entity_poly.pdbx_strand_id
1 'polypeptide(L)' 'MPKAVDYVNQSLSSLQNTISSLQQALGDAEKSDNKAKIQSAIDSINSASQELSKYKD' A
#
# COMPACT_ATOMS: atom_id res chain seq x y z
N MET A 1 -19.64 15.96 -9.79
CA MET A 1 -18.18 15.74 -9.81
C MET A 1 -17.84 14.91 -8.59
N PRO A 2 -17.01 13.85 -8.72
CA PRO A 2 -16.49 13.15 -7.54
C PRO A 2 -15.71 14.14 -6.70
N LYS A 3 -15.87 14.07 -5.38
CA LYS A 3 -15.08 14.91 -4.46
C LYS A 3 -13.68 14.34 -4.36
N ALA A 4 -12.71 15.17 -3.96
CA ALA A 4 -11.34 14.71 -3.73
C ALA A 4 -11.29 13.54 -2.73
N VAL A 5 -12.18 13.52 -1.73
CA VAL A 5 -12.31 12.41 -0.78
C VAL A 5 -12.70 11.08 -1.45
N ASP A 6 -13.50 11.10 -2.52
CA ASP A 6 -13.89 9.88 -3.24
C ASP A 6 -12.67 9.24 -3.94
N TYR A 7 -11.82 10.07 -4.54
CA TYR A 7 -10.57 9.62 -5.16
C TYR A 7 -9.57 9.08 -4.14
N VAL A 8 -9.48 9.71 -2.96
CA VAL A 8 -8.64 9.24 -1.86
C VAL A 8 -9.11 7.86 -1.38
N ASN A 9 -10.42 7.69 -1.16
CA ASN A 9 -10.98 6.41 -0.74
C ASN A 9 -10.73 5.30 -1.77
N GLN A 10 -10.92 5.58 -3.06
CA GLN A 10 -10.62 4.63 -4.14
C GLN A 10 -9.14 4.25 -4.19
N SER A 11 -8.25 5.23 -3.96
CA SER A 11 -6.81 5.01 -3.92
C SER A 11 -6.43 4.12 -2.74
N LEU A 12 -6.99 4.36 -1.55
CA LEU A 12 -6.77 3.54 -0.36
C LEU A 12 -7.15 2.08 -0.58
N SER A 13 -8.28 1.80 -1.23
CA SER A 13 -8.66 0.42 -1.58
C SER A 13 -7.67 -0.23 -2.57
N SER A 14 -7.16 0.53 -3.54
CA SER A 14 -6.18 0.02 -4.50
C SER A 14 -4.83 -0.28 -3.84
N LEU A 15 -4.41 0.56 -2.87
CA LEU A 15 -3.18 0.36 -2.10
C LEU A 15 -3.29 -0.87 -1.19
N GLN A 16 -4.45 -1.13 -0.58
CA GLN A 16 -4.69 -2.35 0.19
C GLN A 16 -4.51 -3.62 -0.65
N ASN A 17 -5.08 -3.66 -1.86
CA ASN A 17 -4.87 -4.79 -2.79
C ASN A 17 -3.38 -4.95 -3.16
N THR A 18 -2.67 -3.84 -3.35
CA THR A 18 -1.24 -3.84 -3.65
C THR A 18 -0.44 -4.42 -2.48
N ILE A 19 -0.76 -4.04 -1.24
CA ILE A 19 -0.13 -4.61 -0.03
C ILE A 19 -0.35 -6.12 0.03
N SER A 20 -1.58 -6.60 -0.21
CA SER A 20 -1.87 -8.05 -0.19
C SER A 20 -1.03 -8.83 -1.20
N SER A 21 -0.91 -8.33 -2.44
CA SER A 21 -0.06 -8.96 -3.46
C SER A 21 1.43 -8.96 -3.06
N LEU A 22 1.92 -7.88 -2.45
CA LEU A 22 3.29 -7.81 -1.95
C LEU A 22 3.53 -8.76 -0.77
N GLN A 23 2.55 -8.94 0.12
CA GLN A 23 2.64 -9.89 1.23
C GLN A 23 2.74 -11.34 0.73
N GLN A 24 2.01 -11.68 -0.34
CA GLN A 24 2.17 -12.98 -1.00
C GLN A 24 3.58 -13.14 -1.57
N ALA A 25 4.04 -12.14 -2.35
CA ALA A 25 5.39 -12.16 -2.92
C ALA A 25 6.50 -12.22 -1.85
N LEU A 26 6.30 -11.62 -0.67
CA LEU A 26 7.21 -11.69 0.47
C LEU A 26 7.33 -13.12 1.01
N GLY A 27 6.21 -13.84 1.07
CA GLY A 27 6.16 -15.25 1.47
C GLY A 27 6.88 -16.17 0.48
N ASP A 28 6.74 -15.90 -0.82
CA ASP A 28 7.30 -16.72 -1.90
C ASP A 28 8.77 -16.39 -2.22
N ALA A 29 9.26 -15.20 -1.83
CA ALA A 29 10.63 -14.81 -2.12
C ALA A 29 11.65 -15.69 -1.37
N GLU A 30 12.60 -16.28 -2.08
CA GLU A 30 13.65 -17.11 -1.45
C GLU A 30 14.84 -16.28 -0.97
N LYS A 31 15.23 -15.26 -1.75
CA LYS A 31 16.41 -14.42 -1.46
C LYS A 31 16.08 -13.39 -0.39
N SER A 32 16.90 -13.34 0.66
CA SER A 32 16.80 -12.36 1.76
C SER A 32 16.70 -10.92 1.26
N ASP A 33 17.52 -10.57 0.27
CA ASP A 33 17.55 -9.21 -0.29
C ASP A 33 16.25 -8.84 -1.00
N ASN A 34 15.58 -9.82 -1.62
CA ASN A 34 14.27 -9.59 -2.23
C ASN A 34 13.20 -9.42 -1.16
N LYS A 35 13.23 -10.23 -0.09
CA LYS A 35 12.34 -10.05 1.05
C LYS A 35 12.47 -8.66 1.66
N ALA A 36 13.70 -8.20 1.87
CA ALA A 36 13.97 -6.87 2.41
C ALA A 36 13.37 -5.77 1.52
N LYS A 37 13.56 -5.84 0.20
CA LYS A 37 12.98 -4.88 -0.75
C LYS A 37 11.45 -4.87 -0.73
N ILE A 38 10.83 -6.05 -0.70
CA ILE A 38 9.37 -6.18 -0.65
C ILE A 38 8.82 -5.61 0.66
N GLN A 39 9.46 -5.93 1.79
CA GLN A 39 9.07 -5.37 3.09
C GLN A 39 9.17 -3.84 3.10
N SER A 40 10.27 -3.26 2.61
CA SER A 40 10.41 -1.81 2.51
C SER A 40 9.35 -1.15 1.63
N ALA A 41 8.91 -1.82 0.56
CA ALA A 41 7.82 -1.34 -0.28
C ALA A 41 6.48 -1.35 0.47
N ILE A 42 6.17 -2.43 1.19
CA ILE A 42 4.97 -2.53 2.05
C ILE A 42 4.97 -1.41 3.10
N ASP A 43 6.09 -1.17 3.77
CA ASP A 43 6.20 -0.14 4.81
C ASP A 43 5.97 1.27 4.26
N SER A 44 6.48 1.54 3.05
CA SER A 44 6.29 2.82 2.35
C SER A 44 4.82 3.03 1.97
N ILE A 45 4.15 1.99 1.45
CA ILE A 45 2.74 2.05 1.08
C ILE A 45 1.85 2.21 2.32
N ASN A 46 2.16 1.51 3.42
CA ASN A 46 1.45 1.66 4.68
C ASN A 46 1.54 3.10 5.21
N SER A 47 2.74 3.68 5.20
CA SER A 47 2.96 5.08 5.60
C SER A 47 2.14 6.06 4.75
N ALA A 48 2.16 5.89 3.43
CA ALA A 48 1.36 6.70 2.51
C ALA A 48 -0.15 6.54 2.76
N SER A 49 -0.61 5.30 2.99
CA SER A 49 -2.02 5.00 3.28
C SER A 49 -2.48 5.63 4.59
N GLN A 50 -1.62 5.64 5.61
CA GLN A 50 -1.90 6.32 6.89
C GLN A 50 -2.07 7.82 6.71
N GLU A 51 -1.19 8.49 5.96
CA GLU A 51 -1.34 9.93 5.69
C GLU A 51 -2.60 10.24 4.87
N LEU A 52 -2.87 9.45 3.83
CA LEU A 52 -4.08 9.60 3.02
C LEU A 52 -5.36 9.39 3.83
N SER A 53 -5.36 8.47 4.80
CA SER A 53 -6.53 8.22 5.66
C SER A 53 -6.93 9.42 6.54
N LYS A 54 -6.01 10.39 6.73
CA LYS A 54 -6.27 11.62 7.49
C LYS A 54 -6.89 12.72 6.64
N TYR A 55 -6.92 12.56 5.31
CA TYR A 55 -7.48 13.55 4.40
C TYR A 55 -8.97 13.77 4.69
N LYS A 56 -9.36 15.03 4.84
CA LYS A 56 -10.76 15.48 4.98
C LYS A 56 -10.93 16.67 4.04
N ASP A 57 -12.03 16.65 3.27
CA ASP A 57 -12.47 17.71 2.37
C ASP A 57 -13.15 18.84 3.15
#